data_AF-A0A653CF34-F1
#
_entry.id   AF-A0A653CF34-F1
#
_cell.length_a   1.000
_cell.length_b   1.000
_cell.length_c   1.000
_cell.angle_alpha   90.00
_cell.angle_beta   90.00
_cell.angle_gamma   90.00
#
_symmetry.space_group_name_H-M   'P 1'
#
loop_
_entity.id
_entity.type
_entity.pdbx_description
1 polymer ?
#
loop_
_entity_poly.entity_id
_entity_poly.type
_entity_poly.pdbx_seq_one_letter_code
_entity_poly.pdbx_strand_id
1 'polypeptide(L)'
;MKEIMGNIFFCETCPEVPNPESEINLSDDCVQKLVTGEKGQKSKKEEAELTLSEDAWMKKLKCLDDIHTNENGLTVQAVETLIAQVESQIGAVRPNVCSSEQLIACLQKNKDCMIRCKHAMEDFIDCVDKSRIQIIIEKTKQEDEEKFAKREDENDVANDFLKSEVK
;
A
#
# COMPACT_ATOMS: atom_id res chain seq x y z
N MET A 1 20.36 -5.78 62.23
CA MET A 1 20.83 -6.76 61.22
C MET A 1 19.65 -7.66 60.94
N LYS A 2 19.10 -7.60 59.72
CA LYS A 2 17.90 -8.35 59.32
C LYS A 2 18.42 -9.54 58.51
N GLU A 3 18.42 -10.72 59.12
CA GLU A 3 18.71 -11.97 58.41
C GLU A 3 17.51 -12.28 57.51
N ILE A 4 17.75 -12.28 56.19
CA ILE A 4 16.76 -12.68 55.19
C ILE A 4 16.77 -14.20 55.19
N MET A 5 15.79 -14.82 55.84
CA MET A 5 15.54 -16.25 55.72
C MET A 5 14.86 -16.53 54.38
N GLY A 6 15.65 -16.56 53.31
CA GLY A 6 15.23 -17.11 52.02
C GLY A 6 15.20 -18.63 52.09
N ASN A 7 14.20 -19.25 51.46
CA ASN A 7 14.14 -20.71 51.35
C ASN A 7 15.16 -21.18 50.30
N ILE A 8 16.35 -21.55 50.77
CA ILE A 8 17.46 -22.02 49.93
C ILE A 8 17.31 -23.52 49.69
N PHE A 9 17.20 -23.91 48.42
CA PHE A 9 17.28 -25.31 48.01
C PHE A 9 18.74 -25.68 47.75
N PHE A 10 19.25 -26.65 48.52
CA PHE A 10 20.61 -27.17 48.35
C PHE A 10 20.61 -28.36 47.38
N CYS A 11 21.50 -28.32 46.38
CA CYS A 11 21.75 -29.43 45.47
C CYS A 11 22.85 -30.33 46.05
N GLU A 12 22.51 -31.54 46.52
CA GLU A 12 23.49 -32.48 47.10
C GLU A 12 24.39 -33.19 46.08
N THR A 13 24.08 -33.11 44.77
CA THR A 13 24.83 -33.79 43.69
C THR A 13 25.54 -32.85 42.72
N CYS A 14 25.64 -31.57 43.04
CA CYS A 14 26.33 -30.60 42.20
C CYS A 14 27.83 -30.56 42.58
N PRO A 15 28.78 -30.69 41.62
CA PRO A 15 30.20 -30.63 41.92
C PRO A 15 30.56 -29.27 42.55
N GLU A 16 31.25 -29.33 43.68
CA GLU A 16 31.60 -28.19 44.53
C GLU A 16 32.32 -27.07 43.77
N VAL A 17 31.59 -26.02 43.43
CA VAL A 17 32.16 -24.68 43.27
C VAL A 17 31.23 -23.73 44.03
N PRO A 18 31.63 -23.19 45.19
CA PRO A 18 30.81 -22.28 45.96
C PRO A 18 30.87 -20.91 45.29
N ASN A 19 30.11 -20.72 44.21
CA ASN A 19 29.83 -19.39 43.68
C ASN A 19 28.51 -18.88 44.29
N PRO A 20 28.54 -17.76 45.04
CA PRO A 20 27.34 -17.14 45.61
C PRO A 20 26.35 -16.62 44.55
N GLU A 21 26.69 -16.71 43.27
CA GLU A 21 25.80 -16.39 42.15
C GLU A 21 24.82 -17.53 41.80
N SER A 22 24.89 -18.67 42.49
CA SER A 22 24.00 -19.82 42.26
C SER A 22 22.72 -19.78 43.12
N GLU A 23 22.46 -18.65 43.79
CA GLU A 23 21.26 -18.44 44.59
C GLU A 23 20.12 -17.94 43.71
N ILE A 24 19.26 -18.86 43.28
CA ILE A 24 18.02 -18.52 42.59
C ILE A 24 16.98 -18.15 43.63
N ASN A 25 16.81 -16.84 43.85
CA ASN A 25 15.78 -16.30 44.71
C ASN A 25 14.43 -16.30 43.96
N LEU A 26 13.56 -17.25 44.29
CA LEU A 26 12.20 -17.29 43.77
C LEU A 26 11.25 -16.54 44.71
N SER A 27 10.27 -15.84 44.15
CA SER A 27 9.20 -15.24 44.95
C SER A 27 8.34 -16.33 45.60
N ASP A 28 7.76 -16.03 46.78
CA ASP A 28 6.90 -16.98 47.50
C ASP A 28 5.74 -17.50 46.64
N ASP A 29 5.18 -16.64 45.78
CA ASP A 29 4.12 -17.01 44.82
C ASP A 29 4.60 -18.06 43.79
N CYS A 30 5.86 -17.97 43.34
CA CYS A 30 6.46 -18.93 42.42
C CYS A 30 6.67 -20.29 43.10
N VAL A 31 7.16 -20.29 44.35
CA VAL A 31 7.34 -21.52 45.13
C VAL A 31 6.00 -22.18 45.42
N GLN A 32 4.98 -21.40 45.80
CA GLN A 32 3.66 -21.92 46.06
C GLN A 32 3.06 -22.61 44.83
N LYS A 33 3.18 -22.01 43.64
CA LYS A 33 2.73 -22.59 42.35
C LYS A 33 3.47 -23.88 41.98
N LEU A 34 4.76 -23.97 42.30
CA LEU A 34 5.56 -25.19 42.07
C LEU A 34 5.15 -26.33 42.99
N VAL A 35 4.83 -26.04 44.25
CA VAL A 35 4.44 -27.04 45.25
C VAL A 35 2.99 -27.51 45.05
N THR A 36 2.06 -26.60 44.73
CA THR A 36 0.64 -26.95 44.54
C THR A 36 0.34 -27.51 43.16
N GLY A 37 1.25 -27.38 42.19
CA GLY A 37 1.07 -27.90 40.82
C GLY A 37 -0.04 -27.21 40.03
N GLU A 38 -0.52 -26.04 40.49
CA GLU A 38 -1.54 -25.27 39.80
C GLU A 38 -0.94 -24.67 38.50
N LYS A 39 -1.20 -25.35 37.38
CA LYS A 39 -1.05 -24.74 36.06
C LYS A 39 -2.02 -23.56 36.00
N GLY A 40 -1.48 -22.34 36.00
CA GLY A 40 -2.23 -21.09 36.08
C GLY A 40 -3.49 -21.11 35.23
N GLN A 41 -4.62 -21.43 35.87
CA GLN A 41 -5.92 -21.14 35.32
C GLN A 41 -6.10 -19.64 35.50
N LYS A 42 -5.85 -18.88 34.43
CA LYS A 42 -6.38 -17.52 34.35
C LYS A 42 -7.86 -17.62 34.68
N SER A 43 -8.26 -16.90 35.71
CA SER A 43 -9.65 -16.95 36.14
C SER A 43 -10.53 -16.42 34.99
N LYS A 44 -11.68 -17.05 34.71
CA LYS A 44 -12.60 -16.60 33.63
C LYS A 44 -12.96 -15.10 33.72
N LYS A 45 -12.80 -14.49 34.91
CA LYS A 45 -12.91 -13.05 35.14
C LYS A 45 -11.80 -12.24 34.46
N GLU A 46 -10.54 -12.66 34.58
CA GLU A 46 -9.39 -11.99 33.96
C GLU A 46 -9.48 -12.00 32.43
N GLU A 47 -9.89 -13.11 31.82
CA GLU A 47 -10.08 -13.19 30.36
C GLU A 47 -11.25 -12.31 29.89
N ALA A 48 -12.33 -12.23 30.66
CA ALA A 48 -13.46 -11.34 30.36
C ALA A 48 -13.09 -9.84 30.50
N GLU A 49 -12.23 -9.49 31.45
CA GLU A 49 -11.78 -8.12 31.65
C GLU A 49 -10.77 -7.68 30.57
N LEU A 50 -9.90 -8.59 30.14
CA LEU A 50 -8.97 -8.39 29.02
C LEU A 50 -9.71 -8.18 27.69
N THR A 51 -10.72 -9.01 27.41
CA THR A 51 -11.52 -8.89 26.17
C THR A 51 -12.35 -7.60 26.11
N LEU A 52 -12.93 -7.16 27.23
CA LEU A 52 -13.62 -5.86 27.32
C LEU A 52 -12.67 -4.67 27.11
N SER A 53 -11.40 -4.79 27.55
CA SER A 53 -10.35 -3.80 27.31
C SER A 53 -9.94 -3.75 25.84
N GLU A 54 -9.76 -4.91 25.20
CA GLU A 54 -9.39 -5.03 23.78
C GLU A 54 -10.46 -4.43 22.86
N ASP A 55 -11.75 -4.70 23.10
CA ASP A 55 -12.85 -4.13 22.33
C ASP A 55 -12.91 -2.60 22.43
N ALA A 56 -12.66 -2.05 23.62
CA ALA A 56 -12.61 -0.61 23.83
C ALA A 56 -11.44 0.04 23.07
N TRP A 57 -10.28 -0.62 23.05
CA TRP A 57 -9.11 -0.19 22.27
C TRP A 57 -9.35 -0.28 20.78
N MET A 58 -9.96 -1.37 20.29
CA MET A 58 -10.33 -1.53 18.88
C MET A 58 -11.30 -0.43 18.43
N LYS A 59 -12.29 -0.09 19.25
CA LYS A 59 -13.23 1.00 18.95
C LYS A 59 -12.53 2.37 18.92
N LYS A 60 -11.58 2.60 19.81
CA LYS A 60 -10.80 3.86 19.83
C LYS A 60 -9.89 3.96 18.61
N LEU A 61 -9.19 2.89 18.24
CA LEU A 61 -8.35 2.84 17.05
C LEU A 61 -9.17 3.05 15.78
N LYS A 62 -10.33 2.41 15.67
CA LYS A 62 -11.26 2.62 14.56
C LYS A 62 -11.69 4.09 14.45
N CYS A 63 -12.02 4.74 15.57
CA CYS A 63 -12.39 6.15 15.56
C CYS A 63 -11.25 7.06 15.06
N LEU A 64 -10.01 6.81 15.51
CA LEU A 64 -8.84 7.56 15.06
C LEU A 64 -8.58 7.35 13.56
N ASP A 65 -8.73 6.11 13.09
CA ASP A 65 -8.54 5.74 11.69
C ASP A 65 -9.64 6.33 10.80
N ASP A 66 -10.90 6.29 11.23
CA ASP A 66 -12.04 6.88 10.53
C ASP A 66 -11.88 8.40 10.41
N ILE A 67 -11.42 9.09 11.47
CA ILE A 67 -11.16 10.54 11.43
C ILE A 67 -10.04 10.84 10.45
N HIS A 68 -8.90 10.15 10.56
CA HIS A 68 -7.74 10.36 9.70
C HIS A 68 -8.04 10.04 8.23
N THR A 69 -8.85 9.01 7.97
CA THR A 69 -9.30 8.63 6.62
C THR A 69 -10.22 9.69 6.03
N ASN A 70 -11.16 10.23 6.82
CA ASN A 70 -12.07 11.27 6.35
C ASN A 70 -11.38 12.63 6.15
N GLU A 71 -10.50 13.04 7.07
CA GLU A 71 -9.75 14.31 6.98
C GLU A 71 -8.82 14.34 5.75
N ASN A 72 -8.20 13.20 5.44
CA ASN A 72 -7.32 13.09 4.27
C ASN A 72 -8.07 12.75 2.98
N GLY A 73 -9.41 12.67 3.01
CA GLY A 73 -10.20 12.30 1.84
C GLY A 73 -9.84 10.92 1.28
N LEU A 74 -9.36 10.00 2.11
CA LEU A 74 -9.08 8.59 1.74
C LEU A 74 -10.37 7.76 1.78
N THR A 75 -11.50 8.36 1.45
CA THR A 75 -12.79 7.69 1.42
C THR A 75 -12.94 6.93 0.10
N VAL A 76 -13.74 5.87 0.12
CA VAL A 76 -14.07 5.10 -1.09
C VAL A 76 -14.59 6.01 -2.21
N GLN A 77 -15.44 6.98 -1.86
CA GLN A 77 -15.97 7.95 -2.82
C GLN A 77 -14.90 8.86 -3.44
N ALA A 78 -13.91 9.28 -2.66
CA ALA A 78 -12.81 10.08 -3.17
C ALA A 78 -11.91 9.26 -4.10
N VAL A 79 -11.67 7.98 -3.77
CA VAL A 79 -10.95 7.05 -4.65
C VAL A 79 -11.72 6.81 -5.95
N GLU A 80 -13.03 6.57 -5.88
CA GLU A 80 -13.89 6.41 -7.06
C GLU A 80 -13.92 7.67 -7.93
N THR A 81 -13.96 8.84 -7.31
CA THR A 81 -13.89 10.14 -8.02
C THR A 81 -12.53 10.28 -8.73
N LEU A 82 -11.44 9.90 -8.05
CA LEU A 82 -10.10 9.93 -8.64
C LEU A 82 -9.98 8.97 -9.82
N ILE A 83 -10.53 7.75 -9.69
CA ILE A 83 -10.60 6.76 -10.76
C ILE A 83 -11.37 7.31 -11.94
N ALA A 84 -12.58 7.86 -11.72
CA ALA A 84 -13.38 8.46 -12.79
C ALA A 84 -12.66 9.64 -13.47
N GLN A 85 -11.92 10.45 -12.69
CA GLN A 85 -11.13 11.55 -13.22
C GLN A 85 -9.94 11.05 -14.06
N VAL A 86 -9.28 9.97 -13.65
CA VAL A 86 -8.22 9.33 -14.43
C VAL A 86 -8.79 8.67 -15.69
N GLU A 87 -9.89 7.94 -15.58
CA GLU A 87 -10.57 7.29 -16.70
C GLU A 87 -11.10 8.29 -17.72
N SER A 88 -11.62 9.44 -17.30
CA SER A 88 -12.04 10.52 -18.21
C SER A 88 -10.87 11.18 -18.94
N GLN A 89 -9.66 11.15 -18.37
CA GLN A 89 -8.44 11.64 -19.02
C GLN A 89 -7.79 10.59 -19.92
N ILE A 90 -8.03 9.30 -19.64
CA ILE A 90 -7.75 8.20 -20.55
C ILE A 90 -8.85 8.24 -21.61
N GLY A 91 -8.70 9.13 -22.59
CA GLY A 91 -9.65 9.28 -23.69
C GLY A 91 -10.03 7.94 -24.33
N ALA A 92 -11.23 7.90 -24.94
CA ALA A 92 -11.86 6.71 -25.53
C ALA A 92 -10.82 5.67 -25.96
N VAL A 93 -10.82 4.51 -25.28
CA VAL A 93 -9.91 3.38 -25.52
C VAL A 93 -9.73 3.23 -27.02
N ARG A 94 -8.59 3.72 -27.54
CA ARG A 94 -8.34 3.70 -28.97
C ARG A 94 -8.29 2.23 -29.38
N PRO A 95 -8.83 1.87 -30.57
CA PRO A 95 -8.83 0.50 -31.03
C PRO A 95 -7.42 -0.08 -30.94
N ASN A 96 -7.33 -1.33 -30.49
CA ASN A 96 -6.08 -2.00 -30.17
C ASN A 96 -5.13 -1.98 -31.39
N VAL A 97 -4.20 -1.02 -31.43
CA VAL A 97 -3.35 -0.75 -32.60
C VAL A 97 -2.32 -1.88 -32.78
N CYS A 98 -1.95 -2.54 -31.68
CA CYS A 98 -0.93 -3.57 -31.64
C CYS A 98 -1.55 -4.92 -31.32
N SER A 99 -1.40 -5.88 -32.23
CA SER A 99 -1.82 -7.27 -31.99
C SER A 99 -0.88 -7.94 -30.99
N SER A 100 -1.44 -8.50 -29.92
CA SER A 100 -0.71 -9.29 -28.93
C SER A 100 -0.74 -10.80 -29.21
N GLU A 101 -1.41 -11.24 -30.29
CA GLU A 101 -1.66 -12.65 -30.57
C GLU A 101 -0.37 -13.48 -30.68
N GLN A 102 0.65 -12.94 -31.36
CA GLN A 102 1.93 -13.62 -31.55
C GLN A 102 2.72 -13.75 -30.24
N LEU A 103 2.71 -12.70 -29.41
CA LEU A 103 3.34 -12.71 -28.10
C LEU A 103 2.64 -13.72 -27.17
N ILE A 104 1.30 -13.70 -27.13
CA ILE A 104 0.50 -14.65 -26.34
C ILE A 104 0.76 -16.08 -26.80
N ALA A 105 0.73 -16.34 -28.10
CA ALA A 105 1.00 -17.67 -28.65
C ALA A 105 2.42 -18.15 -28.29
N CYS A 106 3.41 -17.26 -28.32
CA CYS A 106 4.78 -17.60 -27.93
C CYS A 106 4.88 -17.93 -26.44
N LEU A 107 4.28 -17.12 -25.57
CA LEU A 107 4.29 -17.31 -24.11
C LEU A 107 3.55 -18.58 -23.70
N GLN A 108 2.43 -18.90 -24.37
CA GLN A 108 1.70 -20.14 -24.17
C GLN A 108 2.53 -21.37 -24.55
N LYS A 109 3.36 -21.26 -25.60
CA LYS A 109 4.27 -22.33 -26.05
C LYS A 109 5.52 -22.46 -25.16
N ASN A 110 5.99 -21.38 -24.54
CA ASN A 110 7.23 -21.33 -23.75
C ASN A 110 6.99 -20.88 -22.30
N LYS A 111 6.11 -21.58 -21.58
CA LYS A 111 5.66 -21.19 -20.21
C LYS A 111 6.81 -21.03 -19.20
N ASP A 112 7.85 -21.85 -19.31
CA ASP A 112 8.95 -21.87 -18.33
C ASP A 112 10.13 -20.95 -18.71
N CYS A 113 10.11 -20.34 -19.90
CA CYS A 113 11.21 -19.51 -20.37
C CYS A 113 10.74 -18.38 -21.30
N MET A 114 10.33 -17.26 -20.70
CA MET A 114 9.87 -16.07 -21.42
C MET A 114 10.94 -15.45 -22.33
N ILE A 115 12.23 -15.67 -22.05
CA ILE A 115 13.36 -15.16 -22.86
C ILE A 115 13.28 -15.67 -24.31
N ARG A 116 12.69 -16.86 -24.54
CA ARG A 116 12.49 -17.40 -25.89
C ARG A 116 11.50 -16.59 -26.73
N CYS A 117 10.67 -15.77 -26.08
CA CYS A 117 9.71 -14.87 -26.71
C CYS A 117 10.23 -13.44 -26.83
N LYS A 118 11.54 -13.22 -26.62
CA LYS A 118 12.17 -11.90 -26.71
C LYS A 118 11.80 -11.17 -27.99
N HIS A 119 11.88 -11.82 -29.14
CA HIS A 119 11.60 -11.16 -30.42
C HIS A 119 10.14 -10.72 -30.53
N ALA A 120 9.17 -11.59 -30.22
CA ALA A 120 7.75 -11.26 -30.22
C ALA A 120 7.39 -10.16 -29.20
N MET A 121 8.17 -10.08 -28.11
CA MET A 121 8.03 -9.04 -27.09
C MET A 121 8.60 -7.70 -27.57
N GLU A 122 9.79 -7.70 -28.19
CA GLU A 122 10.39 -6.51 -28.80
C GLU A 122 9.49 -5.93 -29.91
N ASP A 123 8.96 -6.78 -30.79
CA ASP A 123 8.05 -6.34 -31.86
C ASP A 123 6.77 -5.70 -31.31
N PHE A 124 6.22 -6.27 -30.22
CA PHE A 124 5.05 -5.72 -29.55
C PHE A 124 5.37 -4.38 -28.87
N ILE A 125 6.51 -4.28 -28.18
CA ILE A 125 6.98 -3.04 -27.55
C ILE A 125 7.17 -1.95 -28.60
N ASP A 126 7.85 -2.25 -29.70
CA ASP A 126 8.10 -1.33 -30.80
C ASP A 126 6.80 -0.80 -31.41
N CYS A 127 5.79 -1.66 -31.56
CA CYS A 127 4.47 -1.23 -32.03
C CYS A 127 3.83 -0.25 -31.05
N VAL A 128 3.83 -0.57 -29.76
CA VAL A 128 3.24 0.27 -28.72
C VAL A 128 3.94 1.63 -28.66
N ASP A 129 5.26 1.65 -28.73
CA ASP A 129 6.05 2.89 -28.68
C ASP A 129 5.82 3.75 -29.92
N LYS A 130 5.80 3.16 -31.12
CA LYS A 130 5.44 3.90 -32.35
C LYS A 130 4.02 4.46 -32.28
N SER A 131 3.06 3.69 -31.79
CA SER A 131 1.68 4.14 -31.62
C SER A 131 1.60 5.31 -30.63
N ARG A 132 2.30 5.23 -29.49
CA ARG A 132 2.39 6.33 -28.52
C ARG A 132 2.98 7.59 -29.13
N ILE A 133 4.07 7.47 -29.88
CA ILE A 133 4.71 8.62 -30.55
C ILE A 133 3.74 9.25 -31.55
N GLN A 134 3.04 8.44 -32.35
CA GLN A 134 2.04 8.96 -33.30
C GLN A 134 0.91 9.71 -32.59
N ILE A 135 0.41 9.20 -31.46
CA ILE A 135 -0.62 9.86 -30.65
C ILE A 135 -0.12 11.23 -30.15
N ILE A 136 1.12 11.30 -29.68
CA ILE A 136 1.72 12.56 -29.21
C ILE A 136 1.81 13.56 -30.37
N ILE A 137 2.30 13.12 -31.53
CA ILE A 137 2.40 13.97 -32.72
C ILE A 137 1.02 14.48 -33.16
N GLU A 138 0.01 13.62 -33.19
CA GLU A 138 -1.38 14.02 -33.51
C GLU A 138 -1.91 15.07 -32.54
N LYS A 139 -1.73 14.86 -31.23
CA LYS A 139 -2.18 15.82 -30.20
C LYS A 139 -1.46 17.15 -30.33
N THR A 140 -0.15 17.15 -30.53
CA THR A 140 0.61 18.41 -30.71
C THR A 140 0.16 19.15 -31.97
N LYS A 141 -0.11 18.44 -33.07
CA LYS A 141 -0.66 19.07 -34.28
C LYS A 141 -2.04 19.67 -34.06
N GLN A 142 -2.94 18.95 -33.39
CA GLN A 142 -4.27 19.47 -33.06
C GLN A 142 -4.18 20.72 -32.17
N GLU A 143 -3.33 20.71 -31.15
CA GLU A 143 -3.11 21.87 -30.29
C GLU A 143 -2.51 23.06 -31.06
N ASP A 144 -1.61 22.82 -32.02
CA ASP A 144 -1.04 23.87 -32.85
C ASP A 144 -2.08 24.44 -33.83
N GLU A 145 -2.88 23.59 -34.48
CA GLU A 145 -4.00 24.00 -35.35
C GLU A 145 -5.04 24.81 -34.58
N GLU A 146 -5.42 24.40 -33.37
CA GLU A 146 -6.33 25.15 -32.50
C GLU A 146 -5.76 26.52 -32.09
N LYS A 147 -4.45 26.60 -31.82
CA LYS A 147 -3.78 27.88 -31.52
C LYS A 147 -3.70 28.80 -32.73
N PHE A 148 -3.47 28.25 -33.93
CA PHE A 148 -3.47 29.01 -35.17
C PHE A 148 -4.87 29.56 -35.48
N ALA A 149 -5.92 28.72 -35.37
CA ALA A 149 -7.30 29.14 -35.58
C ALA A 149 -7.72 30.28 -34.64
N LYS A 150 -7.38 30.18 -33.35
CA LYS A 150 -7.67 31.26 -32.37
C LYS A 150 -6.97 32.58 -32.71
N ARG A 151 -5.75 32.52 -33.26
CA ARG A 151 -5.01 33.73 -33.66
C ARG A 151 -5.57 34.38 -34.92
N GLU A 152 -6.10 33.59 -35.85
CA GLU A 152 -6.78 34.13 -37.04
C GLU A 152 -8.08 34.84 -36.65
N ASP A 153 -8.89 34.23 -35.77
CA ASP A 153 -10.12 34.84 -35.26
C ASP A 153 -9.85 36.17 -34.52
N GLU A 154 -8.81 36.24 -33.68
CA GLU A 154 -8.43 37.48 -32.97
C GLU A 154 -7.96 38.58 -33.94
N ASN A 155 -7.24 38.22 -35.00
CA ASN A 155 -6.75 39.17 -36.01
C ASN A 155 -7.89 39.70 -36.90
N ASP A 156 -8.87 38.86 -37.24
CA ASP A 156 -10.04 39.29 -38.00
C ASP A 156 -10.94 40.22 -37.19
N VAL A 157 -11.15 39.94 -35.90
CA VAL A 157 -11.87 40.84 -34.98
C VAL A 157 -11.14 42.19 -34.85
N ALA A 158 -9.82 42.20 -34.73
CA ALA A 158 -9.03 43.43 -34.64
C ALA A 158 -9.08 44.25 -35.95
N ASN A 159 -9.04 43.59 -37.11
CA ASN A 159 -9.11 44.26 -38.41
C ASN A 159 -10.49 44.83 -38.71
N ASP A 160 -11.57 44.17 -38.29
CA ASP A 160 -12.93 44.70 -38.43
C ASP A 160 -13.18 45.90 -37.51
N PHE A 161 -12.61 45.90 -36.29
CA PHE A 161 -12.66 47.05 -35.41
C PHE A 161 -11.99 48.29 -36.03
N LEU A 162 -10.77 48.13 -36.57
CA LEU A 162 -10.03 49.22 -37.22
C LEU A 162 -10.71 49.77 -38.48
N LYS A 163 -11.42 48.93 -39.25
CA LYS A 163 -12.19 49.39 -40.42
C LYS A 163 -13.45 50.16 -40.02
N SER A 164 -14.00 49.90 -38.84
CA SER A 164 -15.21 50.56 -38.35
C SER A 164 -14.96 51.99 -37.82
N GLU A 165 -13.73 52.29 -37.37
CA GLU A 165 -13.33 53.62 -36.86
C GLU A 165 -12.91 54.63 -37.96
N VAL A 166 -12.81 54.19 -39.23
CA VAL A 166 -12.34 55.03 -40.36
C VAL A 166 -13.51 55.61 -41.20
N LYS A 167 -14.74 55.60 -40.67
CA LYS A 167 -15.92 56.25 -41.29
C LYS A 167 -16.50 57.33 -40.38
#